data_AF-A0A7Y2TE45-F1
#
_entry.id   AF-A0A7Y2TE45-F1
#
_cell.length_a   1.000
_cell.length_b   1.000
_cell.length_c   1.000
_cell.angle_alpha   90.00
_cell.angle_beta   90.00
_cell.angle_gamma   90.00
#
_symmetry.space_group_name_H-M   'P 1'
#
loop_
_entity.id
_entity.type
_entity.pdbx_description
1 polymer ?
#
loop_
_entity_poly.entity_id
_entity_poly.type
_entity_poly.pdbx_seq_one_letter_code
_entity_poly.pdbx_strand_id
1 'polypeptide(L)' 'MNSAFDSVAENYDATFTQTKIGKAQREIVWGYLESVLIDKDNLKILELNCGTGEDAVWFSKKGHTVLATDVS' A
#
# COMPACT_ATOMS: atom_id res chain seq x y z
N MET A 1 22.47 -4.06 -1.16
CA MET A 1 22.41 -2.75 -0.49
C MET A 1 21.46 -2.91 0.65
N ASN A 2 21.75 -2.34 1.83
CA ASN A 2 20.86 -2.40 2.99
C ASN A 2 20.25 -1.00 3.11
N SER A 3 18.96 -0.86 2.77
CA SER A 3 18.27 0.43 2.83
C SER A 3 18.00 0.81 4.29
N ALA A 4 17.71 2.08 4.57
CA ALA A 4 17.34 2.49 5.93
C ALA A 4 16.06 1.78 6.42
N PHE A 5 15.16 1.41 5.49
CA PHE A 5 13.88 0.80 5.80
C PHE A 5 14.01 -0.69 6.18
N ASP A 6 14.99 -1.41 5.66
CA ASP A 6 15.19 -2.86 5.89
C ASP A 6 15.26 -3.19 7.39
N SER A 7 15.88 -2.29 8.17
CA SER A 7 16.05 -2.44 9.61
C SER A 7 14.74 -2.41 10.41
N VAL A 8 13.68 -1.83 9.84
CA VAL A 8 12.36 -1.69 10.49
C VAL A 8 11.27 -2.46 9.78
N ALA A 9 11.50 -2.97 8.57
CA ALA A 9 10.51 -3.60 7.72
C ALA A 9 9.73 -4.73 8.42
N GLU A 10 10.43 -5.60 9.16
CA GLU A 10 9.83 -6.75 9.87
C GLU A 10 8.71 -6.34 10.84
N ASN A 11 8.88 -5.20 11.52
CA ASN A 11 7.94 -4.73 12.54
C ASN A 11 7.14 -3.49 12.12
N TYR A 12 7.34 -3.00 10.90
CA TYR A 12 6.73 -1.76 10.44
C TYR A 12 5.20 -1.82 10.51
N ASP A 13 4.61 -2.94 10.11
CA ASP A 13 3.16 -3.05 10.11
C ASP A 13 2.58 -3.09 11.52
N ALA A 14 3.23 -3.76 12.45
CA ALA A 14 2.80 -3.82 13.85
C ALA A 14 2.96 -2.46 14.56
N THR A 15 4.03 -1.73 14.25
CA THR A 15 4.38 -0.47 14.93
C THR A 15 3.74 0.76 14.30
N PHE A 16 3.30 0.66 13.04
CA PHE A 16 2.65 1.76 12.32
C PHE A 16 1.38 1.33 11.57
N THR A 17 1.48 0.49 10.53
CA THR A 17 0.38 0.21 9.59
C THR A 17 -0.91 -0.19 10.29
N GLN A 18 -0.82 -1.05 11.30
CA GLN A 18 -1.98 -1.62 11.99
C GLN A 18 -2.43 -0.83 13.23
N THR A 19 -1.71 0.25 13.57
CA THR A 19 -2.10 1.16 14.65
C THR A 19 -3.33 1.98 14.27
N LYS A 20 -4.00 2.60 15.27
CA LYS A 20 -5.16 3.47 15.02
C LYS A 20 -4.83 4.63 14.09
N ILE A 21 -3.66 5.24 14.25
CA ILE A 21 -3.26 6.38 13.43
C ILE A 21 -2.87 5.94 12.02
N GLY A 22 -2.14 4.82 11.87
CA GLY A 22 -1.79 4.27 10.55
C GLY A 22 -3.02 3.89 9.73
N LYS A 23 -4.02 3.26 10.38
CA LYS A 23 -5.31 2.96 9.75
C LYS A 23 -6.07 4.22 9.36
N ALA A 24 -6.20 5.19 10.27
CA ALA A 24 -6.91 6.43 9.99
C ALA A 24 -6.29 7.22 8.82
N GLN A 25 -4.95 7.27 8.72
CA GLN A 25 -4.27 7.90 7.60
C GLN A 25 -4.57 7.19 6.28
N ARG A 26 -4.55 5.86 6.29
CA ARG A 26 -4.79 5.04 5.10
C ARG A 26 -6.24 5.08 4.64
N GLU A 27 -7.20 5.10 5.56
CA GLU A 27 -8.63 5.27 5.25
C GLU A 27 -8.90 6.57 4.49
N ILE A 28 -8.21 7.66 4.81
CA ILE A 28 -8.33 8.93 4.07
C ILE A 28 -7.85 8.77 2.63
N VAL A 29 -6.68 8.14 2.43
CA VAL A 29 -6.10 7.92 1.09
C VAL A 29 -6.99 6.97 0.27
N TRP A 30 -7.40 5.86 0.86
CA TRP A 30 -8.28 4.89 0.22
C TRP A 30 -9.63 5.49 -0.13
N GLY A 31 -10.22 6.34 0.72
CA GLY A 31 -11.47 7.03 0.41
C GLY A 31 -11.33 7.96 -0.82
N TYR A 32 -10.20 8.66 -0.95
CA TYR A 32 -9.91 9.43 -2.16
C TYR A 32 -9.75 8.52 -3.38
N LEU A 33 -8.97 7.45 -3.27
CA LEU A 33 -8.73 6.51 -4.37
C LEU A 33 -10.00 5.79 -4.81
N GLU A 34 -10.91 5.44 -3.90
CA GLU A 34 -12.21 4.86 -4.25
C GLU A 34 -13.01 5.78 -5.15
N SER A 35 -12.99 7.10 -4.90
CA SER A 35 -13.68 8.06 -5.78
C SER A 35 -13.06 8.14 -7.18
N VAL A 36 -11.74 7.95 -7.29
CA VAL A 36 -11.01 7.97 -8.58
C VAL A 36 -11.21 6.67 -9.36
N LEU A 37 -11.37 5.55 -8.64
CA LEU A 37 -11.41 4.20 -9.20
C LEU A 37 -12.82 3.64 -9.35
N ILE A 38 -13.86 4.38 -8.96
CA ILE A 38 -15.24 3.89 -8.85
C ILE A 38 -15.78 3.21 -10.13
N ASP A 39 -15.37 3.70 -11.31
CA ASP A 39 -15.78 3.17 -12.62
C ASP A 39 -14.61 2.48 -13.36
N LYS A 40 -13.60 2.00 -12.63
CA LYS A 40 -12.41 1.37 -13.18
C LYS A 40 -12.29 -0.06 -12.70
N ASP A 41 -12.24 -0.99 -13.66
CA ASP A 41 -12.03 -2.41 -13.39
C ASP A 41 -10.72 -2.91 -14.00
N ASN A 42 -10.14 -3.96 -13.41
CA ASN A 42 -9.00 -4.71 -13.96
C ASN A 42 -7.79 -3.86 -14.40
N LEU A 43 -7.53 -2.76 -13.70
CA LEU A 43 -6.38 -1.90 -13.98
C LEU A 43 -5.06 -2.66 -13.78
N LYS A 44 -4.05 -2.24 -14.54
CA LYS A 44 -2.64 -2.58 -14.28
C LYS A 44 -1.98 -1.41 -13.57
N ILE A 45 -1.70 -1.59 -12.29
CA ILE A 45 -1.16 -0.56 -11.41
C ILE A 45 0.33 -0.82 -11.20
N LEU A 46 1.15 0.20 -11.44
CA LEU A 46 2.55 0.21 -11.01
C LEU A 46 2.61 0.91 -9.66
N GLU A 47 3.03 0.21 -8.63
CA GLU A 47 3.22 0.78 -7.30
C GLU A 47 4.70 0.93 -7.02
N LEU A 48 5.10 2.18 -6.78
CA LEU A 48 6.48 2.57 -6.52
C LEU A 48 6.65 2.79 -5.03
N ASN A 49 7.72 2.23 -4.46
CA ASN A 49 8.01 2.27 -3.03
C ASN A 49 6.85 1.69 -2.20
N CYS A 50 6.43 0.47 -2.54
CA CYS A 50 5.29 -0.18 -1.90
C CYS A 50 5.51 -0.49 -0.41
N GLY A 51 6.75 -0.40 0.09
CA GLY A 51 7.13 -0.79 1.44
C GLY A 51 6.72 -2.24 1.69
N THR A 52 5.96 -2.46 2.77
CA THR A 52 5.40 -3.77 3.13
C THR A 52 4.25 -4.22 2.22
N GLY A 53 3.76 -3.37 1.31
CA GLY A 53 2.79 -3.71 0.28
C GLY A 53 1.32 -3.64 0.71
N GLU A 54 0.98 -2.94 1.81
CA GLU A 54 -0.40 -2.83 2.28
C GLU A 54 -1.35 -2.27 1.21
N ASP A 55 -0.92 -1.23 0.48
CA ASP A 55 -1.74 -0.62 -0.57
C ASP A 55 -1.80 -1.50 -1.83
N ALA A 56 -0.71 -2.21 -2.18
CA ALA A 56 -0.70 -3.25 -3.22
C ALA A 56 -1.78 -4.31 -3.01
N VAL A 57 -1.84 -4.82 -1.78
CA VAL A 57 -2.83 -5.82 -1.37
C VAL A 57 -4.24 -5.24 -1.43
N TRP A 58 -4.41 -3.97 -1.03
CA TRP A 58 -5.71 -3.30 -1.12
C TRP A 58 -6.21 -3.17 -2.56
N PHE A 59 -5.36 -2.73 -3.49
CA PHE A 59 -5.69 -2.67 -4.91
C PHE A 59 -5.99 -4.07 -5.49
N SER A 60 -5.19 -5.08 -5.13
CA SER A 60 -5.39 -6.45 -5.60
C SER A 60 -6.73 -7.04 -5.13
N LYS A 61 -7.14 -6.77 -3.88
CA LYS A 61 -8.46 -7.16 -3.34
C LYS A 61 -9.62 -6.51 -4.09
N LYS A 62 -9.40 -5.36 -4.72
CA LYS A 62 -10.39 -4.69 -5.60
C LYS A 62 -10.37 -5.19 -7.05
N GLY A 63 -9.61 -6.25 -7.35
CA GLY A 63 -9.59 -6.88 -8.67
C GLY A 63 -8.60 -6.24 -9.65
N HIS A 64 -7.68 -5.39 -9.18
CA HIS A 64 -6.62 -4.84 -10.01
C HIS A 64 -5.38 -5.76 -10.03
N THR A 65 -4.61 -5.68 -11.11
CA THR A 65 -3.29 -6.31 -11.19
C THR A 65 -2.24 -5.29 -10.79
N VAL A 66 -1.43 -5.62 -9.78
CA VAL A 66 -0.42 -4.68 -9.24
C VAL A 66 0.98 -5.23 -9.51
N LEU A 67 1.85 -4.39 -10.08
CA LEU A 67 3.30 -4.57 -10.05
C LEU A 67 3.84 -3.71 -8.91
N ALA A 68 4.07 -4.34 -7.77
CA ALA A 68 4.64 -3.70 -6.59
C ALA A 68 6.18 -3.68 -6.70
N THR A 69 6.77 -2.52 -6.44
CA THR A 69 8.22 -2.32 -6.52
C THR A 69 8.72 -1.58 -5.29
N ASP A 70 9.84 -2.02 -4.75
CA ASP A 70 10.56 -1.34 -3.69
C ASP A 70 12.07 -1.54 -3.89
N VAL A 71 12.88 -0.62 -3.34
CA VAL A 71 14.35 -0.66 -3.40
C VAL A 71 14.97 -1.28 -2.15
N SER A 72 14.16 -1.43 -1.11
CA SER A 72 14.48 -2.00 0.20
C SER A 72 14.57 -3.52 0.11
#